data_AF-A0A5B0FQG9-F1
#
_entry.id   AF-A0A5B0FQG9-F1
#
_cell.length_a   1.000
_cell.length_b   1.000
_cell.length_c   1.000
_cell.angle_alpha   90.00
_cell.angle_beta   90.00
_cell.angle_gamma   90.00
#
_symmetry.space_group_name_H-M   'P 1'
#
loop_
_entity.id
_entity.type
_entity.pdbx_description
1 polymer ?
#
loop_
_entity_poly.entity_id
_entity_poly.type
_entity_poly.pdbx_seq_one_letter_code
_entity_poly.pdbx_strand_id
1 'polypeptide(L)'
;MTESEYLDQLGDLSGSKDFINVIVLLIIRDFIGPLRKLSEERKESDLNYNEIALVIGLWLKNYNKKLDNEENPFDTMERVTLLLQNVHKSILDEFSKENVFLPVNGLAFREAIFYASTVAYDFQYIELLKKVFGNCKEWRSYHLCSDETLKH
;
A
#
# COMPACT_ATOMS: atom_id res chain seq x y z
N MET A 1 2.13 12.20 -10.34
CA MET A 1 0.92 12.57 -9.62
C MET A 1 1.21 12.58 -8.14
N THR A 2 0.54 13.46 -7.38
CA THR A 2 0.69 13.61 -5.92
C THR A 2 -0.32 12.73 -5.17
N GLU A 3 -0.09 12.47 -3.87
CA GLU A 3 -1.04 11.74 -3.00
C GLU A 3 -2.47 12.30 -3.12
N SER A 4 -2.60 13.63 -3.06
CA SER A 4 -3.87 14.35 -3.15
C SER A 4 -4.61 14.03 -4.44
N GLU A 5 -3.90 13.98 -5.57
CA GLU A 5 -4.52 13.70 -6.87
C GLU A 5 -5.07 12.27 -6.95
N TYR A 6 -4.41 11.29 -6.32
CA TYR A 6 -4.94 9.92 -6.24
C TYR A 6 -6.16 9.83 -5.32
N LEU A 7 -6.15 10.55 -4.19
CA LEU A 7 -7.28 10.60 -3.27
C LEU A 7 -8.50 11.31 -3.86
N ASP A 8 -8.29 12.34 -4.68
CA ASP A 8 -9.37 13.02 -5.38
C ASP A 8 -10.02 12.09 -6.42
N GLN A 9 -9.22 11.33 -7.18
CA GLN A 9 -9.74 10.33 -8.11
C GLN A 9 -10.51 9.20 -7.40
N LEU A 10 -10.00 8.72 -6.27
CA LEU A 10 -10.73 7.77 -5.41
C LEU A 10 -12.05 8.38 -4.92
N GLY A 11 -12.04 9.67 -4.55
CA GLY A 11 -13.21 10.44 -4.18
C GLY A 11 -14.27 10.45 -5.27
N ASP A 12 -13.87 10.71 -6.51
CA ASP A 12 -14.79 10.75 -7.65
C ASP A 12 -15.39 9.38 -7.95
N LEU A 13 -14.56 8.31 -7.96
CA LEU A 13 -15.04 6.93 -8.15
C LEU A 13 -16.04 6.53 -7.06
N SER A 14 -15.76 6.90 -5.81
CA SER A 14 -16.61 6.58 -4.65
C SER A 14 -17.97 7.29 -4.66
N GLY A 15 -18.16 8.29 -5.51
CA GLY A 15 -19.45 8.97 -5.69
C GLY A 15 -20.42 8.24 -6.61
N SER A 16 -20.00 7.14 -7.25
CA SER A 16 -20.85 6.37 -8.15
C SER A 16 -21.99 5.65 -7.40
N LYS A 17 -23.15 5.57 -8.05
CA LYS A 17 -24.37 4.97 -7.46
C LYS A 17 -24.18 3.51 -7.03
N ASP A 18 -23.41 2.77 -7.81
CA ASP A 18 -23.16 1.34 -7.63
C ASP A 18 -21.85 1.04 -6.90
N PHE A 19 -21.20 2.05 -6.31
CA PHE A 19 -19.92 1.86 -5.62
C PHE A 19 -19.99 0.89 -4.43
N ILE A 20 -21.18 0.68 -3.86
CA ILE A 20 -21.39 -0.35 -2.84
C ILE A 20 -21.05 -1.76 -3.36
N ASN A 21 -21.28 -2.02 -4.65
CA ASN A 21 -20.91 -3.29 -5.27
C ASN A 21 -19.38 -3.44 -5.31
N VAL A 22 -18.65 -2.36 -5.57
CA VAL A 22 -17.18 -2.32 -5.53
C VAL A 22 -16.68 -2.65 -4.13
N ILE A 23 -17.26 -2.05 -3.09
CA ILE A 23 -16.91 -2.33 -1.68
C ILE A 23 -17.12 -3.81 -1.36
N VAL A 24 -18.28 -4.38 -1.74
CA VAL A 24 -18.58 -5.80 -1.51
C VAL A 24 -17.57 -6.71 -2.23
N LEU A 25 -17.21 -6.39 -3.47
CA LEU A 25 -16.22 -7.15 -4.23
C LEU A 25 -14.84 -7.11 -3.55
N LEU A 26 -14.39 -5.95 -3.07
CA LEU A 26 -13.13 -5.81 -2.31
C LEU A 26 -13.14 -6.68 -1.04
N ILE A 27 -14.24 -6.63 -0.27
CA ILE A 27 -14.38 -7.43 0.95
C ILE A 27 -14.34 -8.93 0.62
N ILE A 28 -15.04 -9.36 -0.41
CA ILE A 28 -15.03 -10.77 -0.83
C ILE A 28 -13.63 -11.19 -1.29
N ARG A 29 -12.94 -10.36 -2.08
CA ARG A 29 -11.63 -10.70 -2.63
C ARG A 29 -10.56 -10.88 -1.54
N ASP A 30 -10.51 -9.95 -0.59
CA ASP A 30 -9.38 -9.75 0.32
C ASP A 30 -9.64 -10.21 1.76
N PHE A 31 -10.92 -10.32 2.17
CA PHE A 31 -11.29 -10.64 3.56
C PHE A 31 -12.17 -11.88 3.69
N ILE A 32 -12.82 -12.34 2.61
CA ILE A 32 -13.69 -13.52 2.62
C ILE A 32 -13.18 -14.55 1.60
N GLY A 33 -12.36 -15.49 2.05
CA GLY A 33 -11.86 -16.56 1.19
C GLY A 33 -11.82 -17.92 1.89
N PRO A 34 -11.62 -19.01 1.13
CA PRO A 34 -11.29 -20.31 1.71
C PRO A 34 -10.08 -20.15 2.64
N LEU A 35 -10.05 -20.87 3.76
CA LEU A 35 -8.99 -20.77 4.78
C LEU A 35 -7.58 -20.83 4.16
N ARG A 36 -7.43 -21.63 3.09
CA ARG A 36 -6.21 -21.76 2.29
C ARG A 36 -5.75 -20.43 1.66
N LYS A 37 -6.66 -19.64 1.11
CA LYS A 37 -6.37 -18.33 0.50
C LYS A 37 -6.07 -17.25 1.55
N LEU A 38 -6.69 -17.36 2.73
CA LEU A 38 -6.38 -16.50 3.89
C LEU A 38 -5.07 -16.90 4.58
N SER A 39 -4.62 -18.14 4.42
CA SER A 39 -3.34 -18.65 4.94
C SER A 39 -2.18 -18.50 3.96
N GLU A 40 -2.44 -18.18 2.69
CA GLU A 40 -1.41 -17.82 1.72
C GLU A 40 -0.80 -16.46 2.11
N GLU A 41 0.48 -16.25 1.80
CA GLU A 41 1.14 -14.96 2.01
C GLU A 41 0.33 -13.85 1.33
N ARG A 42 -0.03 -12.80 2.09
CA ARG A 42 -0.73 -11.63 1.54
C ARG A 42 0.05 -11.09 0.36
N LYS A 43 -0.65 -10.81 -0.74
CA LYS A 43 -0.05 -10.19 -1.92
C LYS A 43 0.04 -8.68 -1.72
N GLU A 44 0.98 -8.05 -2.42
CA GLU A 44 1.10 -6.58 -2.49
C GLU A 44 -0.19 -5.89 -3.00
N SER A 45 -1.09 -6.65 -3.64
CA SER A 45 -2.40 -6.20 -4.12
C SER A 45 -3.53 -6.30 -3.10
N ASP A 46 -3.33 -7.02 -2.00
CA ASP A 46 -4.41 -7.29 -1.04
C ASP A 46 -4.58 -6.09 -0.12
N LEU A 47 -5.81 -5.59 -0.01
CA LEU A 47 -6.10 -4.46 0.86
C LEU A 47 -5.99 -4.85 2.35
N ASN A 48 -5.52 -3.91 3.14
CA ASN A 48 -5.57 -3.97 4.59
C ASN A 48 -6.84 -3.31 5.15
N TYR A 49 -7.06 -3.48 6.46
CA TYR A 49 -8.27 -2.98 7.14
C TYR A 49 -8.42 -1.44 7.09
N ASN A 50 -7.32 -0.70 7.06
CA ASN A 50 -7.36 0.76 6.99
C ASN A 50 -7.65 1.25 5.57
N GLU A 51 -7.14 0.56 4.55
CA GLU A 51 -7.45 0.86 3.15
C GLU A 51 -8.93 0.64 2.84
N ILE A 52 -9.51 -0.49 3.29
CA ILE A 52 -10.96 -0.71 3.11
C ILE A 52 -11.79 0.30 3.92
N ALA A 53 -11.35 0.67 5.14
CA ALA A 53 -12.02 1.70 5.94
C ALA A 53 -11.99 3.07 5.25
N LEU A 54 -10.87 3.44 4.61
CA LEU A 54 -10.76 4.65 3.80
C LEU A 54 -11.75 4.64 2.63
N VAL A 55 -11.81 3.55 1.87
CA VAL A 55 -12.75 3.40 0.75
C VAL A 55 -14.20 3.55 1.21
N ILE A 56 -14.57 2.89 2.32
CA ILE A 56 -15.91 3.02 2.93
C ILE A 56 -16.17 4.46 3.37
N GLY A 57 -15.20 5.12 4.01
CA GLY A 57 -15.31 6.51 4.45
C GLY A 57 -15.52 7.49 3.29
N LEU A 58 -14.80 7.30 2.18
CA LEU A 58 -14.95 8.10 0.97
C LEU A 58 -16.33 7.90 0.33
N TRP A 59 -16.81 6.65 0.27
CA TRP A 59 -18.16 6.37 -0.20
C TRP A 59 -19.23 7.04 0.67
N LEU A 60 -19.12 6.93 2.00
CA LEU A 60 -20.05 7.59 2.92
C LEU A 60 -20.04 9.12 2.75
N LYS A 61 -18.86 9.72 2.58
CA LYS A 61 -18.71 11.15 2.30
C LYS A 61 -19.40 11.56 0.99
N ASN A 62 -19.38 10.69 -0.02
CA ASN A 62 -19.89 10.96 -1.36
C ASN A 62 -21.25 10.32 -1.68
N TYR A 63 -21.90 9.65 -0.72
CA TYR A 63 -23.13 8.89 -0.91
C TYR A 63 -24.27 9.68 -1.57
N ASN A 64 -24.32 11.00 -1.34
CA ASN A 64 -25.33 11.89 -1.90
C ASN A 64 -25.06 12.33 -3.35
N LYS A 65 -23.84 12.16 -3.87
CA LYS A 65 -23.49 12.59 -5.24
C LYS A 65 -24.17 11.73 -6.32
N LYS A 66 -24.33 10.42 -6.04
CA LYS A 66 -24.99 9.42 -6.92
C LYS A 66 -24.67 9.63 -8.40
N LEU A 67 -23.38 9.69 -8.71
CA LEU A 67 -22.90 9.83 -10.09
C LEU A 67 -23.32 8.59 -10.87
N ASP A 68 -23.94 8.78 -12.02
CA ASP A 68 -24.17 7.69 -12.95
C ASP A 68 -22.79 7.26 -13.49
N ASN A 69 -22.46 6.00 -13.23
CA ASN A 69 -21.24 5.39 -13.73
C ASN A 69 -21.65 4.08 -14.39
N GLU A 70 -21.46 3.99 -15.71
CA GLU A 70 -21.76 2.79 -16.49
C GLU A 70 -20.61 1.77 -16.48
N GLU A 71 -19.51 2.09 -15.78
CA GLU A 71 -18.38 1.16 -15.64
C GLU A 71 -18.77 -0.10 -14.88
N ASN A 72 -18.21 -1.23 -15.32
CA ASN A 72 -18.35 -2.51 -14.65
C ASN A 72 -17.72 -2.42 -13.23
N PRO A 73 -18.42 -2.86 -12.17
CA PRO A 73 -17.89 -2.86 -10.80
C PRO A 73 -16.54 -3.57 -10.63
N PHE A 74 -16.24 -4.59 -11.46
CA PHE A 74 -14.93 -5.26 -11.44
C PHE A 74 -13.81 -4.34 -11.95
N ASP A 75 -14.04 -3.60 -13.03
CA ASP A 75 -13.04 -2.67 -13.57
C ASP A 75 -12.82 -1.50 -12.60
N THR A 76 -13.90 -1.01 -11.98
CA THR A 76 -13.81 0.01 -10.92
C THR A 76 -13.04 -0.51 -9.70
N MET A 77 -13.23 -1.77 -9.30
CA MET A 77 -12.50 -2.40 -8.20
C MET A 77 -10.99 -2.46 -8.46
N GLU A 78 -10.58 -2.85 -9.65
CA GLU A 78 -9.16 -2.88 -10.04
C GLU A 78 -8.56 -1.47 -10.04
N ARG A 79 -9.30 -0.47 -10.54
CA ARG A 79 -8.87 0.94 -10.47
C ARG A 79 -8.73 1.44 -9.04
N VAL A 80 -9.67 1.12 -8.16
CA VAL A 80 -9.58 1.48 -6.72
C VAL A 80 -8.34 0.85 -6.09
N THR A 81 -8.07 -0.42 -6.39
CA THR A 81 -6.88 -1.13 -5.88
C THR A 81 -5.59 -0.45 -6.36
N LEU A 82 -5.51 -0.13 -7.66
CA LEU A 82 -4.36 0.55 -8.25
C LEU A 82 -4.14 1.95 -7.64
N LEU A 83 -5.22 2.72 -7.43
CA LEU A 83 -5.14 4.05 -6.83
C LEU A 83 -4.64 3.98 -5.39
N LEU A 84 -5.11 3.01 -4.59
CA LEU A 84 -4.63 2.81 -3.21
C LEU A 84 -3.15 2.43 -3.18
N GLN A 85 -2.70 1.54 -4.08
CA GLN A 85 -1.28 1.22 -4.23
C GLN A 85 -0.44 2.45 -4.59
N ASN A 86 -0.97 3.33 -5.43
CA ASN A 86 -0.28 4.56 -5.81
C ASN A 86 -0.26 5.59 -4.67
N VAL A 87 -1.32 5.68 -3.86
CA VAL A 87 -1.32 6.45 -2.61
C VAL A 87 -0.20 5.94 -1.71
N HIS A 88 -0.13 4.62 -1.48
CA HIS A 88 0.91 3.99 -0.68
C HIS A 88 2.32 4.31 -1.19
N LYS A 89 2.57 4.14 -2.49
CA LYS A 89 3.86 4.46 -3.12
C LYS A 89 4.21 5.94 -3.01
N SER A 90 3.24 6.83 -3.16
CA SER A 90 3.48 8.27 -3.07
C SER A 90 3.93 8.71 -1.69
N ILE A 91 3.35 8.10 -0.64
CA ILE A 91 3.76 8.30 0.75
C ILE A 91 5.20 7.82 0.94
N LEU A 92 5.52 6.60 0.51
CA LEU A 92 6.88 6.03 0.59
C LEU A 92 7.96 6.87 -0.11
N ASP A 93 7.64 7.39 -1.30
CA ASP A 93 8.57 8.21 -2.06
C ASP A 93 8.92 9.51 -1.31
N GLU A 94 7.97 10.08 -0.55
CA GLU A 94 8.23 11.24 0.32
C GLU A 94 9.16 10.88 1.48
N PHE A 95 8.99 9.72 2.13
CA PHE A 95 9.91 9.24 3.18
C PHE A 95 11.32 9.00 2.66
N SER A 96 11.48 8.54 1.42
CA SER A 96 12.81 8.23 0.86
C SER A 96 13.66 9.46 0.54
N LYS A 97 13.03 10.64 0.43
CA LYS A 97 13.68 11.90 0.03
C LYS A 97 14.13 12.75 1.21
N GLU A 98 13.56 12.54 2.40
CA GLU A 98 13.95 13.27 3.61
C GLU A 98 14.95 12.44 4.44
N ASN A 99 16.03 13.10 4.87
CA ASN A 99 17.03 12.52 5.76
C ASN A 99 16.36 11.84 6.97
N VAL A 100 16.90 10.70 7.39
CA VAL A 100 16.48 9.77 8.47
C VAL A 100 16.17 10.42 9.84
N PHE A 101 16.32 11.73 9.99
CA PHE A 101 15.71 12.51 11.05
C PHE A 101 14.33 12.98 10.62
N LEU A 102 13.33 12.11 10.79
CA LEU A 102 11.93 12.46 10.63
C LEU A 102 11.62 13.70 11.48
N PRO A 103 11.34 14.87 10.88
CA PRO A 103 10.65 15.91 11.63
C PRO A 103 9.31 15.31 12.07
N VAL A 104 8.87 15.65 13.28
CA VAL A 104 7.57 15.23 13.85
C VAL A 104 6.46 15.92 13.05
N ASN A 105 6.29 15.50 11.81
CA ASN A 105 5.30 15.96 10.87
C ASN A 105 4.25 14.87 10.78
N GLY A 106 2.97 15.24 10.75
CA GLY A 106 1.84 14.29 10.79
C GLY A 106 1.85 13.23 9.67
N LEU A 107 2.69 13.39 8.64
CA LEU A 107 2.98 12.42 7.58
C LEU A 107 3.59 11.11 8.12
N ALA A 108 4.59 11.21 9.02
CA ALA A 108 5.19 10.07 9.71
C ALA A 108 4.16 9.23 10.48
N PHE A 109 3.23 9.93 11.14
CA PHE A 109 2.13 9.29 11.86
C PHE A 109 1.06 8.73 10.94
N ARG A 110 0.82 9.34 9.77
CA ARG A 110 -0.17 8.86 8.80
C ARG A 110 0.20 7.49 8.27
N GLU A 111 1.45 7.27 7.85
CA GLU A 111 1.89 5.96 7.38
C GLU A 111 1.80 4.91 8.49
N ALA A 112 2.27 5.25 9.70
CA ALA A 112 2.13 4.36 10.85
C ALA A 112 0.65 4.06 11.17
N ILE A 113 -0.25 5.03 11.12
CA ILE A 113 -1.68 4.78 11.38
C ILE A 113 -2.32 3.91 10.29
N PHE A 114 -1.97 4.15 9.02
CA PHE A 114 -2.54 3.42 7.89
C PHE A 114 -1.96 2.01 7.72
N TYR A 115 -0.69 1.79 8.06
CA TYR A 115 0.01 0.56 7.72
C TYR A 115 0.68 -0.15 8.91
N ALA A 116 0.80 0.48 10.10
CA ALA A 116 1.27 -0.24 11.29
C ALA A 116 0.29 -1.38 11.60
N SER A 117 0.85 -2.54 11.90
CA SER A 117 0.16 -3.84 12.09
C SER A 117 -0.32 -4.56 10.82
N THR A 118 0.04 -4.10 9.62
CA THR A 118 -0.29 -4.79 8.36
C THR A 118 0.98 -5.33 7.68
N VAL A 119 0.86 -6.47 6.98
CA VAL A 119 1.98 -7.13 6.26
C VAL A 119 2.57 -6.21 5.17
N ALA A 120 1.85 -5.14 4.77
CA ALA A 120 2.39 -4.10 3.90
C ALA A 120 3.68 -3.48 4.45
N TYR A 121 3.78 -3.33 5.79
CA TYR A 121 4.99 -2.84 6.44
C TYR A 121 6.18 -3.80 6.27
N ASP A 122 5.92 -5.11 6.22
CA ASP A 122 6.94 -6.13 6.00
C ASP A 122 7.48 -6.05 4.56
N PHE A 123 6.62 -5.79 3.56
CA PHE A 123 7.07 -5.61 2.18
C PHE A 123 7.88 -4.34 1.97
N GLN A 124 7.49 -3.23 2.62
CA GLN A 124 8.26 -1.98 2.64
C GLN A 124 9.65 -2.20 3.25
N TYR A 125 9.73 -2.94 4.36
CA TYR A 125 11.01 -3.30 4.98
C TYR A 125 11.80 -4.24 4.07
N ILE A 126 11.18 -5.22 3.42
CA ILE A 126 11.85 -6.13 2.47
C ILE A 126 12.40 -5.37 1.26
N GLU A 127 11.67 -4.41 0.68
CA GLU A 127 12.18 -3.59 -0.42
C GLU A 127 13.30 -2.66 0.00
N LEU A 128 13.17 -2.02 1.16
CA LEU A 128 14.23 -1.21 1.76
C LEU A 128 15.47 -2.07 2.03
N LEU A 129 15.30 -3.26 2.63
CA LEU A 129 16.36 -4.23 2.85
C LEU A 129 16.97 -4.69 1.51
N LYS A 130 16.18 -4.91 0.45
CA LYS A 130 16.70 -5.23 -0.88
C LYS A 130 17.51 -4.07 -1.46
N LYS A 131 17.13 -2.81 -1.22
CA LYS A 131 17.93 -1.64 -1.65
C LYS A 131 19.22 -1.49 -0.83
N VAL A 132 19.14 -1.64 0.49
CA VAL A 132 20.27 -1.52 1.42
C VAL A 132 21.26 -2.68 1.25
N PHE A 133 20.76 -3.92 1.16
CA PHE A 133 21.56 -5.14 1.10
C PHE A 133 21.72 -5.72 -0.32
N GLY A 134 21.01 -5.21 -1.33
CA GLY A 134 21.21 -5.60 -2.74
C GLY A 134 22.60 -5.25 -3.24
N ASN A 135 23.16 -4.14 -2.75
CA ASN A 135 24.55 -3.74 -2.98
C ASN A 135 25.55 -4.47 -2.08
N CYS A 136 25.10 -5.28 -1.11
CA CYS A 136 26.00 -6.03 -0.24
C CYS A 136 26.70 -7.22 -0.94
N LYS A 137 26.41 -7.52 -2.22
CA LYS A 137 27.30 -8.39 -3.00
C LYS A 137 28.70 -7.78 -3.14
N GLU A 138 28.81 -6.47 -3.32
CA GLU A 138 30.10 -5.76 -3.32
C GLU A 138 30.67 -5.65 -1.90
N TRP A 139 29.83 -5.32 -0.90
CA TRP A 139 30.27 -5.25 0.51
C TRP A 139 30.83 -6.58 1.04
N ARG A 140 30.20 -7.71 0.71
CA ARG A 140 30.72 -9.06 1.01
C ARG A 140 32.06 -9.31 0.36
N SER A 141 32.28 -8.88 -0.88
CA SER A 141 33.58 -9.03 -1.54
C SER A 141 34.68 -8.19 -0.86
N TYR A 142 34.32 -7.06 -0.26
CA TYR A 142 35.27 -6.15 0.39
C TYR A 142 35.56 -6.49 1.86
N HIS A 143 34.65 -7.17 2.55
CA HIS A 143 34.78 -7.47 3.99
C HIS A 143 34.87 -8.97 4.32
N LEU A 144 34.61 -9.88 3.37
CA LEU A 144 34.92 -11.31 3.53
C LEU A 144 36.26 -11.72 2.89
N CYS A 145 36.90 -10.85 2.10
CA CYS A 145 38.27 -11.05 1.61
C CYS A 145 39.36 -10.48 2.52
N SER A 146 39.02 -9.82 3.63
CA SER A 146 40.01 -9.32 4.60
C SER A 146 40.37 -10.30 5.72
N ASP A 147 39.73 -11.47 5.78
CA ASP A 147 39.98 -12.51 6.80
C ASP A 147 40.82 -13.69 6.25
N GLU A 148 41.92 -13.39 5.55
CA GLU A 148 42.99 -14.37 5.28
C GLU A 148 44.11 -14.36 6.33
N THR A 149 43.90 -13.77 7.51
CA THR A 149 44.88 -13.77 8.62
C THR A 149 44.60 -14.81 9.72
N LEU A 150 43.70 -15.77 9.50
CA LEU A 150 43.52 -16.93 10.40
C LEU A 150 43.77 -18.27 9.67
N LYS A 151 44.90 -18.37 8.97
CA LYS A 151 45.54 -19.66 8.68
C LYS A 151 47.01 -19.62 9.08
N HIS A 152 47.30 -20.46 10.08
CA HIS A 152 48.59 -20.87 10.66
C HIS A 152 49.10 -20.05 11.85
#